data_AF-A0A444R1H4-F1
#
_entry.id   AF-A0A444R1H4-F1
#
_cell.length_a   1.000
_cell.length_b   1.000
_cell.length_c   1.000
_cell.angle_alpha   90.00
_cell.angle_beta   90.00
_cell.angle_gamma   90.00
#
_symmetry.space_group_name_H-M   'P 1'
#
loop_
_entity.id
_entity.type
_entity.pdbx_description
1 polymer ?
#
loop_
_entity_poly.entity_id
_entity_poly.type
_entity_poly.pdbx_seq_one_letter_code
_entity_poly.pdbx_strand_id
1 'polypeptide(L)'
;NAFQQGISRVSMLLIRFMLVMAPVVLLINGYTKGDWWEAALFALSVAVGLTPEMLPMIVTSTLARGAVKLSKQKVIVKHLDAIQNFGAMDILCTDKTGTLTQDKIVLENHTDISGKTSERVLHSAWLNSHYQTGLKNLLDTAVLEGTDEESARSLASRWQKIDEIPFDFERRRMSVVVAENTEHHQLVCKGALQEILNVCSQVRHNGEIVPLDDTMLRKIKRVTDTLNRQGLRVVAVATK
;
A
#
# COMPACT_ATOMS: atom_id res chain seq x y z
N ASN A 1 -2.73 28.11 4.59
CA ASN A 1 -2.56 27.51 3.25
C ASN A 1 -1.75 28.43 2.34
N ALA A 2 -0.70 27.91 1.71
CA ALA A 2 0.24 28.70 0.88
C ALA A 2 -0.46 29.47 -0.25
N PHE A 3 -1.52 28.88 -0.81
CA PHE A 3 -2.37 29.50 -1.82
C PHE A 3 -3.08 30.79 -1.36
N GLN A 4 -3.77 30.76 -0.21
CA GLN A 4 -4.42 31.94 0.35
C GLN A 4 -3.41 33.05 0.67
N GLN A 5 -2.21 32.67 1.13
CA GLN A 5 -1.12 33.61 1.37
C GLN A 5 -0.59 34.23 0.06
N GLY A 6 -0.59 33.49 -1.04
CA GLY A 6 -0.23 34.00 -2.37
C GLY A 6 -1.23 35.06 -2.86
N ILE A 7 -2.53 34.75 -2.81
CA ILE A 7 -3.59 35.72 -3.18
C ILE A 7 -3.54 36.95 -2.30
N SER A 8 -3.42 36.78 -0.98
CA SER A 8 -3.35 37.91 -0.04
C SER A 8 -2.17 38.84 -0.33
N ARG A 9 -1.00 38.28 -0.68
CA ARG A 9 0.18 39.09 -1.08
C ARG A 9 -0.08 39.92 -2.33
N VAL A 10 -0.68 39.32 -3.37
CA VAL A 10 -1.02 40.04 -4.61
C VAL A 10 -2.08 41.11 -4.36
N SER A 11 -3.15 40.79 -3.63
CA SER A 11 -4.20 41.75 -3.27
C SER A 11 -3.63 42.91 -2.45
N MET A 12 -2.76 42.63 -1.48
CA MET A 12 -2.13 43.67 -0.66
C MET A 12 -1.17 44.55 -1.48
N LEU A 13 -0.46 43.98 -2.45
CA LEU A 13 0.36 44.75 -3.39
C LEU A 13 -0.51 45.75 -4.17
N LEU A 14 -1.62 45.29 -4.73
CA LEU A 14 -2.54 46.13 -5.51
C LEU A 14 -3.20 47.23 -4.66
N ILE A 15 -3.59 46.90 -3.42
CA ILE A 15 -4.11 47.90 -2.47
C ILE A 15 -3.04 48.94 -2.12
N ARG A 16 -1.78 48.55 -1.91
CA ARG A 16 -0.68 49.50 -1.70
C ARG A 16 -0.49 50.44 -2.90
N PHE A 17 -0.54 49.91 -4.12
CA PHE A 17 -0.51 50.72 -5.33
C PHE A 17 -1.68 51.71 -5.37
N MET A 18 -2.89 51.27 -5.06
CA MET A 18 -4.09 52.12 -5.02
C MET A 18 -3.97 53.25 -3.99
N LEU A 19 -3.51 52.94 -2.77
CA LEU A 19 -3.31 53.91 -1.69
C LEU A 19 -2.25 54.96 -2.02
N VAL A 20 -1.32 54.68 -2.92
CA VAL A 20 -0.31 55.64 -3.38
C VAL A 20 -0.81 56.40 -4.61
N MET A 21 -1.34 55.70 -5.62
CA MET A 21 -1.74 56.29 -6.89
C MET A 21 -2.95 57.21 -6.77
N ALA A 22 -3.97 56.86 -5.97
CA ALA A 22 -5.17 57.68 -5.86
C ALA A 22 -4.89 59.07 -5.24
N PRO A 23 -4.15 59.22 -4.13
CA PRO A 23 -3.74 60.53 -3.63
C PRO A 23 -2.83 61.29 -4.59
N VAL A 24 -1.87 60.62 -5.24
CA VAL A 24 -0.98 61.25 -6.21
C VAL A 24 -1.77 61.85 -7.38
N VAL A 25 -2.71 61.07 -7.94
CA VAL A 25 -3.60 61.52 -9.02
C VAL A 25 -4.48 62.69 -8.56
N LEU A 26 -5.04 62.61 -7.35
CA LEU A 26 -5.85 63.68 -6.77
C LEU A 26 -5.07 64.99 -6.66
N LEU A 27 -3.86 64.94 -6.11
CA LEU A 27 -3.02 66.12 -5.91
C LEU A 27 -2.59 66.72 -7.26
N ILE A 28 -2.07 65.91 -8.19
CA ILE A 28 -1.62 66.39 -9.50
C ILE A 28 -2.79 67.03 -10.27
N ASN A 29 -3.93 66.34 -10.32
CA ASN A 29 -5.08 66.82 -11.09
C ASN A 29 -5.73 68.05 -10.42
N GLY A 30 -5.82 68.06 -9.08
CA GLY A 30 -6.33 69.20 -8.31
C GLY A 30 -5.48 70.46 -8.46
N TYR A 31 -4.14 70.35 -8.39
CA TYR A 31 -3.25 71.49 -8.60
C TYR A 31 -3.17 71.94 -10.05
N THR A 32 -3.27 71.04 -11.02
CA THR A 32 -3.13 71.39 -12.45
C THR A 32 -4.41 72.00 -13.03
N LYS A 33 -5.59 71.47 -12.67
CA LYS A 33 -6.88 71.93 -13.23
C LYS A 33 -7.64 72.90 -12.33
N GLY A 34 -7.33 72.96 -11.04
CA GLY A 34 -8.02 73.82 -10.06
C GLY A 34 -9.39 73.31 -9.60
N ASP A 35 -9.98 72.31 -10.27
CA ASP A 35 -11.23 71.67 -9.88
C ASP A 35 -10.98 70.40 -9.04
N TRP A 36 -11.09 70.55 -7.72
CA TRP A 36 -10.90 69.47 -6.76
C TRP A 36 -12.00 68.40 -6.81
N TRP A 37 -13.20 68.75 -7.28
CA TRP A 37 -14.32 67.80 -7.37
C TRP A 37 -14.11 66.86 -8.55
N GLU A 38 -13.75 67.39 -9.71
CA GLU A 38 -13.38 66.58 -10.87
C GLU A 38 -12.13 65.72 -10.58
N ALA A 39 -11.14 66.27 -9.88
CA ALA A 39 -9.96 65.53 -9.47
C ALA A 39 -10.28 64.35 -8.54
N ALA A 40 -11.23 64.52 -7.61
CA ALA A 40 -11.70 63.46 -6.71
C ALA A 40 -12.45 62.35 -7.46
N LEU A 41 -13.36 62.71 -8.37
CA LEU A 41 -14.07 61.74 -9.21
C LEU A 41 -13.10 60.94 -10.09
N PHE A 42 -12.06 61.60 -10.63
CA PHE A 42 -11.02 60.94 -11.41
C PHE A 42 -10.17 59.98 -10.58
N ALA A 43 -9.72 60.40 -9.38
CA ALA A 43 -8.96 59.54 -8.48
C ALA A 43 -9.76 58.32 -8.01
N LEU A 44 -11.06 58.48 -7.73
CA LEU A 44 -11.97 57.38 -7.41
C LEU A 44 -12.09 56.39 -8.58
N SER A 45 -12.20 56.90 -9.80
CA SER A 45 -12.29 56.06 -11.01
C SER A 45 -11.03 55.21 -11.21
N VAL A 46 -9.84 55.80 -10.97
CA VAL A 46 -8.57 55.08 -10.99
C VAL A 46 -8.52 54.02 -9.89
N ALA A 47 -8.97 54.34 -8.67
CA ALA A 47 -8.99 53.38 -7.56
C ALA A 47 -9.89 52.17 -7.87
N VAL A 48 -11.12 52.41 -8.35
CA VAL A 48 -12.05 51.34 -8.74
C VAL A 48 -11.46 50.49 -9.87
N GLY A 49 -10.86 51.11 -10.89
CA GLY A 49 -10.25 50.41 -12.02
C GLY A 49 -9.05 49.52 -11.66
N LEU A 50 -8.39 49.78 -10.52
CA LEU A 50 -7.27 48.98 -10.01
C LEU A 50 -7.71 47.83 -9.08
N THR A 51 -8.98 47.76 -8.69
CA THR A 51 -9.47 46.71 -7.78
C THR A 51 -9.52 45.36 -8.49
N PRO A 52 -8.83 44.32 -7.99
CA PRO A 52 -8.76 43.01 -8.64
C PRO A 52 -9.97 42.11 -8.30
N GLU A 53 -11.19 42.57 -8.57
CA GLU A 53 -12.42 41.84 -8.19
C GLU A 53 -12.58 40.49 -8.91
N MET A 54 -12.09 40.38 -10.14
CA MET A 54 -12.22 39.16 -10.95
C MET A 54 -11.20 38.08 -10.59
N LEU A 55 -10.11 38.42 -9.89
CA LEU A 55 -9.02 37.48 -9.63
C LEU A 55 -9.47 36.24 -8.83
N PRO A 56 -10.20 36.37 -7.70
CA PRO A 56 -10.69 35.21 -6.95
C PRO A 56 -11.60 34.30 -7.79
N MET A 57 -12.42 34.89 -8.68
CA MET A 57 -13.34 34.16 -9.54
C MET A 57 -12.61 33.36 -10.62
N ILE A 58 -11.63 33.96 -11.31
CA ILE A 58 -10.81 33.29 -12.32
C ILE A 58 -10.07 32.11 -11.70
N VAL A 59 -9.46 32.32 -10.54
CA VAL A 59 -8.69 31.26 -9.87
C VAL A 59 -9.60 30.13 -9.40
N THR A 60 -10.75 30.43 -8.80
CA THR A 60 -11.70 29.39 -8.36
C THR A 60 -12.26 28.60 -9.56
N SER A 61 -12.61 29.27 -10.66
CA SER A 61 -13.12 28.63 -11.88
C SER A 61 -12.09 27.71 -12.54
N THR A 62 -10.84 28.14 -12.61
CA THR A 62 -9.74 27.33 -13.16
C THR A 62 -9.43 26.12 -12.28
N LEU A 63 -9.40 26.28 -10.95
CA LEU A 63 -9.25 25.16 -10.01
C LEU A 63 -10.42 24.18 -10.08
N ALA A 64 -11.66 24.68 -10.20
CA ALA A 64 -12.85 23.83 -10.35
C ALA A 64 -12.78 22.98 -11.62
N ARG A 65 -12.38 23.57 -12.76
CA ARG A 65 -12.11 22.81 -14.00
C ARG A 65 -11.00 21.77 -13.79
N GLY A 66 -9.95 22.11 -13.04
CA GLY A 66 -8.89 21.18 -12.65
C GLY A 66 -9.40 19.99 -11.84
N ALA A 67 -10.26 20.24 -10.84
CA ALA A 67 -10.89 19.20 -10.03
C ALA A 67 -11.75 18.26 -10.88
N VAL A 68 -12.52 18.78 -11.85
CA VAL A 68 -13.30 17.96 -12.79
C VAL A 68 -12.39 17.09 -13.65
N LYS A 69 -11.25 17.62 -14.12
CA LYS A 69 -10.26 16.84 -14.89
C LYS A 69 -9.64 15.71 -14.06
N LEU A 70 -9.27 15.98 -12.81
CA LEU A 70 -8.71 14.99 -11.87
C LEU A 70 -9.72 13.89 -11.52
N SER A 71 -11.00 14.24 -11.38
CA SER A 71 -12.07 13.26 -11.13
C SER A 71 -12.20 12.23 -12.25
N LYS A 72 -12.05 12.66 -13.52
CA LYS A 72 -12.01 11.74 -14.67
C LYS A 72 -10.83 10.75 -14.62
N GLN A 73 -9.80 11.06 -13.83
CA GLN A 73 -8.64 10.21 -13.57
C GLN A 73 -8.75 9.46 -12.23
N LYS A 74 -9.96 9.35 -11.67
CA LYS A 74 -10.25 8.71 -10.37
C LYS A 74 -9.62 9.41 -9.15
N VAL A 75 -9.30 10.70 -9.26
CA VAL A 75 -8.80 11.52 -8.14
C VAL A 75 -9.89 12.49 -7.69
N ILE A 76 -10.40 12.31 -6.46
CA ILE A 76 -11.48 13.14 -5.91
C ILE A 76 -10.88 14.28 -5.09
N VAL A 77 -11.13 15.52 -5.54
CA VAL A 77 -10.68 16.74 -4.85
C VAL A 77 -11.82 17.27 -3.96
N LYS A 78 -11.64 17.21 -2.63
CA LYS A 78 -12.60 17.76 -1.66
C LYS A 78 -12.43 19.26 -1.42
N HIS A 79 -11.20 19.77 -1.57
CA HIS A 79 -10.86 21.18 -1.39
C HIS A 79 -10.01 21.67 -2.57
N LEU A 80 -10.44 22.73 -3.25
CA LEU A 80 -9.81 23.20 -4.50
C LEU A 80 -8.35 23.66 -4.30
N ASP A 81 -8.03 24.20 -3.13
CA ASP A 81 -6.68 24.63 -2.76
C ASP A 81 -5.71 23.45 -2.59
N ALA A 82 -6.22 22.23 -2.37
CA ALA A 82 -5.40 21.02 -2.31
C ALA A 82 -4.68 20.75 -3.65
N ILE A 83 -5.25 21.15 -4.79
CA ILE A 83 -4.62 21.00 -6.11
C ILE A 83 -3.30 21.77 -6.17
N GLN A 84 -3.28 23.00 -5.66
CA GLN A 84 -2.07 23.83 -5.63
C GLN A 84 -1.06 23.33 -4.59
N ASN A 85 -1.54 22.95 -3.40
CA ASN A 85 -0.67 22.40 -2.37
C ASN A 85 0.02 21.11 -2.85
N PHE A 86 -0.67 20.27 -3.61
CA PHE A 86 -0.10 19.06 -4.20
C PHE A 86 0.96 19.37 -5.27
N GLY A 87 0.73 20.39 -6.10
CA GLY A 87 1.70 20.84 -7.11
C GLY A 87 2.93 21.54 -6.53
N ALA A 88 2.82 22.12 -5.33
CA ALA A 88 3.90 22.80 -4.62
C ALA A 88 4.54 21.94 -3.52
N MET A 89 4.29 20.63 -3.51
CA MET A 89 4.78 19.73 -2.47
C MET A 89 6.26 19.39 -2.66
N ASP A 90 7.07 19.67 -1.64
CA ASP A 90 8.49 19.27 -1.61
C ASP A 90 8.72 17.95 -0.86
N ILE A 91 7.84 17.61 0.08
CA ILE A 91 7.95 16.43 0.94
C ILE A 91 6.63 15.65 0.91
N LEU A 92 6.69 14.40 0.45
CA LEU A 92 5.58 13.46 0.47
C LEU A 92 5.75 12.46 1.60
N CYS A 93 4.94 12.60 2.65
CA CYS A 93 4.80 11.58 3.68
C CYS A 93 3.69 10.61 3.27
N THR A 94 4.01 9.32 3.15
CA THR A 94 3.05 8.27 2.82
C THR A 94 2.98 7.25 3.94
N ASP A 95 1.78 6.71 4.19
CA ASP A 95 1.64 5.50 4.99
C ASP A 95 2.10 4.29 4.16
N LYS A 96 2.47 3.19 4.82
CA LYS A 96 2.88 1.94 4.18
C LYS A 96 1.67 1.07 3.86
N THR A 97 0.92 0.68 4.89
CA THR A 97 -0.14 -0.33 4.79
C THR A 97 -1.35 0.26 4.08
N GLY A 98 -1.81 -0.40 3.01
CA GLY A 98 -2.98 0.05 2.23
C GLY A 98 -2.72 1.29 1.35
N THR A 99 -1.50 1.83 1.35
CA THR A 99 -1.09 2.94 0.46
C THR A 99 0.07 2.52 -0.46
N LEU A 100 1.21 2.13 0.12
CA LEU A 100 2.32 1.56 -0.65
C LEU A 100 2.13 0.06 -0.87
N THR A 101 1.53 -0.63 0.10
CA THR A 101 1.21 -2.05 0.00
C THR A 101 -0.28 -2.24 -0.26
N GLN A 102 -0.64 -3.37 -0.87
CA GLN A 102 -2.02 -3.73 -1.16
C GLN A 102 -2.79 -4.27 0.06
N ASP A 103 -2.21 -4.19 1.26
CA ASP A 103 -2.73 -4.81 2.50
C ASP A 103 -3.14 -6.28 2.32
N LYS A 104 -2.40 -6.99 1.46
CA LYS A 104 -2.64 -8.38 1.11
C LYS A 104 -1.38 -9.19 1.37
N ILE A 105 -1.54 -10.34 2.03
CA ILE A 105 -0.48 -11.34 2.16
C ILE A 105 -0.46 -12.16 0.88
N VAL A 106 0.72 -12.28 0.27
CA VAL A 106 0.96 -13.07 -0.94
C VAL A 106 2.05 -14.09 -0.68
N LEU A 107 1.96 -15.25 -1.34
CA LEU A 107 3.02 -16.25 -1.29
C LEU A 107 4.16 -15.80 -2.22
N GLU A 108 5.30 -15.45 -1.63
CA GLU A 108 6.48 -15.03 -2.40
C GLU A 108 7.35 -16.23 -2.84
N ASN A 109 7.61 -17.16 -1.93
CA ASN A 109 8.59 -18.24 -2.12
C ASN A 109 8.12 -19.55 -1.48
N HIS A 110 8.36 -20.68 -2.15
CA HIS A 110 8.20 -22.04 -1.62
C HIS A 110 9.51 -22.82 -1.81
N THR A 111 10.28 -23.01 -0.74
CA THR A 111 11.65 -23.50 -0.82
C THR A 111 11.90 -24.75 0.01
N ASP A 112 12.88 -25.55 -0.43
CA ASP A 112 13.47 -26.60 0.38
C ASP A 112 14.42 -26.03 1.45
N ILE A 113 15.03 -26.91 2.25
CA ILE A 113 15.95 -26.49 3.32
C ILE A 113 17.25 -25.84 2.82
N SER A 114 17.53 -25.89 1.51
CA SER A 114 18.65 -25.22 0.87
C SER A 114 18.27 -23.86 0.28
N GLY A 115 17.01 -23.46 0.40
CA GLY A 115 16.48 -22.24 -0.22
C GLY A 115 16.19 -22.40 -1.71
N LYS A 116 16.19 -23.62 -2.26
CA LYS A 116 15.83 -23.86 -3.66
C LYS A 116 14.32 -24.02 -3.79
N THR A 117 13.74 -23.44 -4.83
CA THR A 117 12.31 -23.57 -5.14
C THR A 117 11.90 -25.05 -5.21
N SER A 118 10.80 -25.40 -4.56
CA SER A 118 10.31 -26.78 -4.48
C SER A 118 8.80 -26.86 -4.61
N GLU A 119 8.31 -27.42 -5.72
CA GLU A 119 6.88 -27.67 -5.93
C GLU A 119 6.28 -28.60 -4.88
N ARG A 120 7.05 -29.58 -4.41
CA ARG A 120 6.58 -30.48 -3.35
C ARG A 120 6.21 -29.72 -2.08
N VAL A 121 6.99 -28.70 -1.71
CA VAL A 121 6.70 -27.86 -0.53
C VAL A 121 5.42 -27.06 -0.77
N LEU A 122 5.24 -26.50 -1.96
CA LEU A 122 4.01 -25.81 -2.35
C LEU A 122 2.80 -26.74 -2.30
N HIS A 123 2.88 -27.92 -2.90
CA HIS A 123 1.81 -28.92 -2.92
C HIS A 123 1.43 -29.36 -1.51
N SER A 124 2.40 -29.63 -0.64
CA SER A 124 2.12 -29.96 0.77
C SER A 124 1.48 -28.78 1.51
N ALA A 125 1.98 -27.56 1.32
CA ALA A 125 1.35 -26.37 1.91
C ALA A 125 -0.09 -26.19 1.43
N TRP A 126 -0.33 -26.39 0.13
CA TRP A 126 -1.63 -26.28 -0.51
C TRP A 126 -2.61 -27.33 0.02
N LEU A 127 -2.20 -28.61 0.10
CA LEU A 127 -3.05 -29.68 0.66
C LEU A 127 -3.49 -29.35 2.09
N ASN A 128 -2.56 -28.85 2.91
CA ASN A 128 -2.89 -28.44 4.27
C ASN A 128 -3.85 -27.24 4.30
N SER A 129 -3.61 -26.20 3.51
CA SER A 129 -4.49 -25.01 3.44
C SER A 129 -5.84 -25.27 2.79
N HIS A 130 -5.93 -26.20 1.84
CA HIS A 130 -7.16 -26.53 1.12
C HIS A 130 -8.11 -27.35 1.98
N TYR A 131 -7.59 -28.37 2.68
CA TYR A 131 -8.41 -29.31 3.46
C TYR A 131 -8.64 -28.90 4.93
N GLN A 132 -8.03 -27.82 5.39
CA GLN A 132 -8.36 -27.21 6.68
C GLN A 132 -9.82 -26.75 6.74
N THR A 133 -10.59 -27.23 7.72
CA THR A 133 -12.00 -26.78 7.90
C THR A 133 -12.14 -25.58 8.84
N GLY A 134 -11.10 -25.28 9.62
CA GLY A 134 -11.10 -24.19 10.58
C GLY A 134 -11.06 -22.80 9.94
N LEU A 135 -10.74 -21.79 10.75
CA LEU A 135 -10.68 -20.40 10.29
C LEU A 135 -9.51 -20.24 9.30
N LYS A 136 -9.84 -19.96 8.03
CA LYS A 136 -8.82 -19.70 7.00
C LYS A 136 -8.10 -18.40 7.33
N ASN A 137 -6.78 -18.48 7.50
CA ASN A 137 -5.92 -17.33 7.74
C ASN A 137 -5.49 -16.70 6.41
N LEU A 138 -5.07 -15.43 6.43
CA LEU A 138 -4.45 -14.74 5.30
C LEU A 138 -3.25 -15.51 4.72
N LEU A 139 -2.50 -16.24 5.55
CA LEU A 139 -1.42 -17.13 5.09
C LEU A 139 -1.94 -18.30 4.25
N ASP A 140 -3.09 -18.87 4.62
CA ASP A 140 -3.68 -20.00 3.91
C ASP A 140 -4.22 -19.55 2.56
N THR A 141 -4.91 -18.40 2.56
CA THR A 141 -5.38 -17.75 1.33
C THR A 141 -4.20 -17.44 0.40
N ALA A 142 -3.09 -16.91 0.92
CA ALA A 142 -1.90 -16.63 0.11
C ALA A 142 -1.33 -17.89 -0.56
N VAL A 143 -1.32 -19.03 0.13
CA VAL A 143 -0.86 -20.31 -0.43
C VAL A 143 -1.84 -20.83 -1.49
N LEU A 144 -3.15 -20.75 -1.22
CA LEU A 144 -4.19 -21.22 -2.15
C LEU A 144 -4.20 -20.41 -3.45
N GLU A 145 -4.08 -19.08 -3.36
CA GLU A 145 -4.02 -18.18 -4.52
C GLU A 145 -2.67 -18.20 -5.24
N GLY A 146 -1.59 -18.53 -4.53
CA GLY A 146 -0.24 -18.63 -5.09
C GLY A 146 0.06 -19.94 -5.80
N THR A 147 -0.87 -20.90 -5.77
CA THR A 147 -0.74 -22.18 -6.50
C THR A 147 -1.48 -22.07 -7.82
N ASP A 148 -0.87 -22.53 -8.91
CA ASP A 148 -1.50 -22.50 -10.22
C ASP A 148 -2.78 -23.38 -10.27
N GLU A 149 -3.74 -22.98 -11.11
CA GLU A 149 -5.03 -23.66 -11.19
C GLU A 149 -4.93 -25.12 -11.63
N GLU A 150 -3.95 -25.47 -12.47
CA GLU A 150 -3.77 -26.83 -12.98
C GLU A 150 -3.29 -27.76 -11.86
N SER A 151 -2.26 -27.36 -11.12
CA SER A 151 -1.74 -28.05 -9.95
C SER A 151 -2.80 -28.15 -8.86
N ALA A 152 -3.53 -27.08 -8.58
CA ALA A 152 -4.62 -27.09 -7.60
C ALA A 152 -5.73 -28.10 -7.96
N ARG A 153 -6.17 -28.12 -9.22
CA ARG A 153 -7.17 -29.10 -9.71
C ARG A 153 -6.63 -30.53 -9.66
N SER A 154 -5.39 -30.73 -10.08
CA SER A 154 -4.73 -32.03 -10.03
C SER A 154 -4.66 -32.56 -8.60
N LEU A 155 -4.19 -31.75 -7.65
CA LEU A 155 -4.11 -32.10 -6.23
C LEU A 155 -5.51 -32.40 -5.65
N ALA A 156 -6.51 -31.58 -5.95
CA ALA A 156 -7.89 -31.79 -5.48
C ALA A 156 -8.50 -33.11 -6.01
N SER A 157 -8.19 -33.50 -7.24
CA SER A 157 -8.67 -34.74 -7.83
C SER A 157 -7.96 -35.99 -7.30
N ARG A 158 -6.68 -35.83 -6.93
CA ARG A 158 -5.78 -36.92 -6.55
C ARG A 158 -5.84 -37.25 -5.07
N TRP A 159 -6.02 -36.24 -4.22
CA TRP A 159 -6.00 -36.40 -2.77
C TRP A 159 -7.40 -36.28 -2.19
N GLN A 160 -7.67 -37.02 -1.11
CA GLN A 160 -8.88 -36.92 -0.32
C GLN A 160 -8.52 -36.65 1.14
N LYS A 161 -9.31 -35.81 1.80
CA LYS A 161 -9.17 -35.59 3.24
C LYS A 161 -9.73 -36.79 4.00
N ILE A 162 -8.92 -37.33 4.91
CA ILE A 162 -9.32 -38.37 5.85
C ILE A 162 -9.65 -37.76 7.21
N ASP A 163 -8.78 -36.88 7.72
CA ASP A 163 -8.93 -36.28 9.04
C ASP A 163 -8.15 -34.95 9.15
N GLU A 164 -8.29 -34.24 10.25
CA GLU A 164 -7.45 -33.10 10.60
C GLU A 164 -7.17 -33.00 12.10
N ILE A 165 -6.05 -32.36 12.41
CA ILE A 165 -5.75 -31.86 13.74
C ILE A 165 -5.77 -30.33 13.63
N PRO A 166 -6.84 -29.66 14.09
CA PRO A 166 -7.00 -28.22 13.98
C PRO A 166 -5.83 -27.46 14.61
N PHE A 167 -5.73 -26.18 14.24
CA PHE A 167 -4.71 -25.31 14.80
C PHE A 167 -4.83 -25.21 16.32
N ASP A 168 -3.70 -25.40 16.97
CA ASP A 168 -3.56 -25.39 18.41
C ASP A 168 -2.61 -24.27 18.80
N PHE A 169 -3.05 -23.36 19.67
CA PHE A 169 -2.28 -22.19 20.09
C PHE A 169 -1.06 -22.53 20.94
N GLU A 170 -1.07 -23.66 21.65
CA GLU A 170 0.08 -24.13 22.43
C GLU A 170 1.13 -24.73 21.48
N ARG A 171 0.70 -25.57 20.52
CA ARG A 171 1.60 -26.22 19.56
C ARG A 171 2.00 -25.34 18.37
N ARG A 172 1.25 -24.26 18.12
CA ARG A 172 1.35 -23.30 16.99
C ARG A 172 1.53 -23.97 15.61
N ARG A 173 0.85 -25.09 15.43
CA ARG A 173 0.84 -25.89 14.21
C ARG A 173 -0.52 -26.58 14.04
N MET A 174 -0.79 -26.99 12.81
CA MET A 174 -1.99 -27.75 12.48
C MET A 174 -1.65 -28.82 11.45
N SER A 175 -2.47 -29.86 11.35
CA SER A 175 -2.22 -30.97 10.43
C SER A 175 -3.49 -31.40 9.72
N VAL A 176 -3.34 -31.88 8.49
CA VAL A 176 -4.38 -32.61 7.77
C VAL A 176 -3.86 -34.00 7.46
N VAL A 177 -4.74 -34.99 7.48
CA VAL A 177 -4.46 -36.33 6.99
C VAL A 177 -5.14 -36.47 5.64
N VAL A 178 -4.35 -36.71 4.62
CA VAL A 178 -4.80 -36.88 3.23
C VAL A 178 -4.40 -38.23 2.70
N ALA A 179 -5.16 -38.76 1.76
CA ALA A 179 -4.88 -40.04 1.14
C ALA A 179 -5.05 -39.94 -0.38
N GLU A 180 -4.13 -40.54 -1.13
CA GLU A 180 -4.27 -40.72 -2.59
C GLU A 180 -5.08 -41.98 -2.91
N ASN A 181 -4.98 -42.99 -2.04
CA ASN A 181 -5.71 -44.24 -2.10
C ASN A 181 -6.02 -44.73 -0.68
N THR A 182 -6.83 -45.78 -0.54
CA THR A 182 -7.26 -46.31 0.78
C THR A 182 -6.15 -46.94 1.62
N GLU A 183 -4.93 -47.13 1.08
CA GLU A 183 -3.84 -47.83 1.77
C GLU A 183 -2.74 -46.90 2.29
N HIS A 184 -2.62 -45.68 1.74
CA HIS A 184 -1.57 -44.74 2.08
C HIS A 184 -2.13 -43.40 2.53
N HIS A 185 -2.03 -43.18 3.84
CA HIS A 185 -2.32 -41.89 4.46
C HIS A 185 -1.04 -41.09 4.64
N GLN A 186 -1.09 -39.81 4.28
CA GLN A 186 -0.03 -38.85 4.49
C GLN A 186 -0.54 -37.77 5.45
N LEU A 187 0.18 -37.55 6.53
CA LEU A 187 -0.07 -36.42 7.43
C LEU A 187 0.75 -35.23 6.94
N VAL A 188 0.09 -34.11 6.65
CA VAL A 188 0.76 -32.86 6.27
C VAL A 188 0.56 -31.85 7.38
N CYS A 189 1.65 -31.38 7.98
CA CYS A 189 1.68 -30.43 9.09
C CYS A 189 2.26 -29.09 8.63
N LYS A 190 1.61 -27.97 8.99
CA LYS A 190 2.16 -26.63 8.80
C LYS A 190 2.15 -25.84 10.10
N GLY A 191 3.13 -24.95 10.28
CA GLY A 191 3.20 -24.13 11.48
C GLY A 191 4.43 -23.24 11.54
N ALA A 192 4.66 -22.69 12.74
CA ALA A 192 5.89 -21.95 13.01
C ALA A 192 7.12 -22.85 12.82
N LEU A 193 8.20 -22.30 12.26
CA LEU A 193 9.41 -23.05 11.92
C LEU A 193 9.92 -23.90 13.09
N GLN A 194 10.11 -23.28 14.25
CA GLN A 194 10.66 -23.98 15.42
C GLN A 194 9.75 -25.13 15.88
N GLU A 195 8.42 -24.94 15.84
CA GLU A 195 7.47 -25.96 16.27
C GLU A 195 7.43 -27.16 15.34
N ILE A 196 7.64 -26.94 14.04
CA ILE A 196 7.79 -28.02 13.07
C ILE A 196 9.12 -28.75 13.27
N LEU A 197 10.23 -28.02 13.42
CA LEU A 197 11.55 -28.64 13.66
C LEU A 197 11.57 -29.49 14.93
N ASN A 198 10.88 -29.06 15.99
CA ASN A 198 10.79 -29.80 17.26
C ASN A 198 10.09 -31.16 17.13
N VAL A 199 9.29 -31.38 16.08
CA VAL A 199 8.56 -32.65 15.84
C VAL A 199 9.09 -33.44 14.65
N CYS A 200 10.13 -32.97 13.98
CA CYS A 200 10.76 -33.65 12.85
C CYS A 200 12.05 -34.34 13.29
N SER A 201 12.20 -35.63 12.97
CA SER A 201 13.46 -36.36 13.17
C SER A 201 14.32 -36.43 11.90
N GLN A 202 13.69 -36.18 10.74
CA GLN A 202 14.30 -36.29 9.43
C GLN A 202 13.92 -35.09 8.59
N VAL A 203 14.76 -34.81 7.59
CA VAL A 203 14.58 -33.73 6.65
C VAL A 203 14.94 -34.21 5.26
N ARG A 204 14.32 -33.62 4.25
CA ARG A 204 14.66 -33.95 2.87
C ARG A 204 15.68 -32.99 2.31
N HIS A 205 16.81 -33.51 1.86
CA HIS A 205 17.90 -32.74 1.27
C HIS A 205 18.34 -33.37 -0.04
N ASN A 206 18.34 -32.59 -1.13
CA ASN A 206 18.70 -33.06 -2.49
C ASN A 206 17.90 -34.31 -2.97
N GLY A 207 16.66 -34.46 -2.52
CA GLY A 207 15.80 -35.59 -2.88
C GLY A 207 15.80 -36.74 -1.87
N GLU A 208 16.85 -36.86 -1.06
CA GLU A 208 17.01 -37.93 -0.07
C GLU A 208 16.50 -37.51 1.31
N ILE A 209 16.05 -38.48 2.10
CA ILE A 209 15.64 -38.27 3.49
C ILE A 209 16.86 -38.53 4.38
N VAL A 210 17.31 -37.50 5.08
CA VAL A 210 18.47 -37.55 5.98
C VAL A 210 18.05 -37.19 7.41
N PRO A 211 18.80 -37.62 8.44
CA PRO A 211 18.54 -37.18 9.82
C PRO A 211 18.58 -35.65 9.94
N LEU A 212 17.69 -35.08 10.74
CA LEU A 212 17.71 -33.66 11.08
C LEU A 212 18.79 -33.42 12.16
N ASP A 213 20.03 -33.30 11.73
CA ASP A 213 21.19 -33.04 12.59
C ASP A 213 21.48 -31.53 12.75
N ASP A 214 22.47 -31.19 13.59
CA ASP A 214 22.92 -29.82 13.83
C ASP A 214 23.44 -29.11 12.57
N THR A 215 23.89 -29.88 11.57
CA THR A 215 24.35 -29.33 10.29
C THR A 215 23.16 -28.85 9.47
N MET A 216 22.10 -29.68 9.38
CA MET A 216 20.85 -29.33 8.71
C MET A 216 20.11 -28.20 9.42
N LEU A 217 20.07 -28.21 10.75
CA LEU A 217 19.47 -27.13 11.54
C LEU A 217 20.14 -25.77 11.28
N ARG A 218 21.48 -25.72 11.26
CA ARG A 218 22.24 -24.51 10.92
C ARG A 218 21.94 -24.02 9.51
N LYS A 219 21.79 -24.96 8.56
CA LYS A 219 21.47 -24.64 7.17
C LYS A 219 20.06 -24.04 7.04
N ILE A 220 19.06 -24.67 7.65
CA ILE A 220 17.68 -24.18 7.69
C ILE A 220 17.65 -22.77 8.29
N LYS A 221 18.31 -22.58 9.45
CA LYS A 221 18.39 -21.27 10.11
C LYS A 221 18.98 -20.19 9.21
N ARG A 222 20.06 -20.48 8.48
CA ARG A 222 20.67 -19.52 7.55
C ARG A 222 19.72 -19.11 6.42
N VAL A 223 18.99 -20.06 5.86
CA VAL A 223 17.98 -19.78 4.81
C VAL A 223 16.85 -18.92 5.38
N THR A 224 16.31 -19.30 6.55
CA THR A 224 15.25 -18.54 7.23
C THR A 224 15.69 -17.11 7.60
N ASP A 225 16.89 -16.93 8.13
CA ASP A 225 17.43 -15.62 8.49
C ASP A 225 17.57 -14.71 7.25
N THR A 226 17.92 -15.29 6.10
CA THR A 226 17.99 -14.56 4.83
C THR A 226 16.61 -14.09 4.38
N LEU A 227 15.60 -14.97 4.43
CA LEU A 227 14.22 -14.62 4.09
C LEU A 227 13.64 -13.56 5.05
N ASN A 228 13.90 -13.70 6.35
CA ASN A 228 13.46 -12.72 7.35
C ASN A 228 14.07 -11.33 7.12
N ARG A 229 15.34 -11.25 6.70
CA ARG A 229 15.99 -9.97 6.34
C ARG A 229 15.37 -9.30 5.12
N GLN A 230 14.74 -10.06 4.25
CA GLN A 230 13.96 -9.54 3.12
C GLN A 230 12.55 -9.10 3.54
N GLY A 231 12.19 -9.23 4.82
CA GLY A 231 10.86 -8.91 5.34
C GLY A 231 9.84 -10.02 5.12
N LEU A 232 10.26 -11.21 4.69
CA LEU A 232 9.37 -12.34 4.46
C LEU A 232 9.09 -13.08 5.76
N ARG A 233 7.83 -13.52 5.93
CA ARG A 233 7.40 -14.38 7.03
C ARG A 233 7.48 -15.84 6.59
N VAL A 234 8.20 -16.67 7.34
CA VAL A 234 8.39 -18.09 7.01
C VAL A 234 7.37 -18.96 7.74
N VAL A 235 6.73 -19.88 7.00
CA VAL A 235 5.90 -20.98 7.51
C VAL A 235 6.56 -22.28 7.09
N ALA A 236 6.72 -23.21 8.02
CA ALA A 236 7.30 -24.51 7.72
C ALA A 236 6.21 -25.55 7.45
N VAL A 237 6.52 -26.51 6.58
CA VAL A 237 5.66 -27.64 6.24
C VAL A 237 6.46 -28.92 6.43
N ALA A 238 5.84 -29.92 7.05
CA ALA A 238 6.39 -31.25 7.24
C ALA A 238 5.35 -32.30 6.85
N THR A 239 5.83 -33.49 6.46
CA THR A 239 4.98 -34.61 6.07
C THR A 239 5.40 -35.87 6.82
N LYS A 240 4.44 -36.72 7.17
CA LYS A 240 4.67 -38.07 7.70
C LYS A 240 3.87 -39.08 6.90
#